data_AF-A0A174K419-F1
#
_entry.id   AF-A0A174K419-F1
#
_cell.length_a   1.000
_cell.length_b   1.000
_cell.length_c   1.000
_cell.angle_alpha   90.00
_cell.angle_beta   90.00
_cell.angle_gamma   90.00
#
_symmetry.space_group_name_H-M   'P 1'
#
loop_
_entity.id
_entity.type
_entity.pdbx_description
1 polymer ?
#
loop_
_entity_poly.entity_id
_entity_poly.type
_entity_poly.pdbx_seq_one_letter_code
_entity_poly.pdbx_strand_id
1 'polypeptide(L)' 'MNKTKIRATEQPIAVDIEGLSAMLSCGRATARKIGEQAGAKIVIGRRVLYSIEKVKKYLLYLEE' A
#
# COMPACT_ATOMS: atom_id res chain seq x y z
N MET A 1 -10.51 -9.40 -18.16
CA MET A 1 -9.36 -8.83 -17.41
C MET A 1 -8.52 -9.99 -16.91
N ASN A 2 -7.27 -10.14 -17.38
CA ASN A 2 -6.37 -11.16 -16.84
C ASN A 2 -6.06 -10.81 -15.38
N LYS A 3 -6.64 -11.56 -14.44
CA LYS A 3 -6.46 -11.33 -13.01
C LYS A 3 -4.99 -11.60 -12.69
N THR A 4 -4.34 -10.65 -12.02
CA THR A 4 -2.96 -10.86 -11.57
C THR A 4 -2.98 -12.02 -10.57
N LYS A 5 -2.17 -13.05 -10.83
CA LYS A 5 -1.99 -14.15 -9.86
C LYS A 5 -1.30 -13.55 -8.63
N ILE A 6 -1.97 -13.60 -7.48
CA ILE A 6 -1.40 -13.20 -6.21
C ILE A 6 -0.29 -14.21 -5.92
N ARG A 7 0.96 -13.74 -5.88
CA ARG A 7 2.10 -14.55 -5.45
C ARG A 7 2.33 -14.19 -3.99
N ALA A 8 2.02 -15.11 -3.09
CA ALA A 8 2.32 -14.93 -1.68
C ALA A 8 3.83 -14.91 -1.51
N THR A 9 4.33 -13.81 -0.96
CA THR A 9 5.70 -13.66 -0.50
C THR A 9 5.62 -13.16 0.93
N GLU A 10 6.50 -13.65 1.80
CA GLU A 10 6.51 -13.29 3.23
C GLU A 10 6.88 -11.81 3.43
N GLN A 11 7.63 -11.23 2.49
CA GLN A 11 8.16 -9.86 2.60
C GLN A 11 7.94 -9.08 1.29
N PRO A 12 6.71 -8.65 0.99
CA PRO A 12 6.42 -7.85 -0.20
C PRO A 12 7.06 -6.46 -0.09
N ILE A 13 7.71 -5.99 -1.16
CA ILE A 13 8.29 -4.63 -1.22
C ILE A 13 7.19 -3.57 -1.44
N ALA A 14 6.17 -3.92 -2.23
CA ALA A 14 5.02 -3.08 -2.50
C ALA A 14 3.74 -3.91 -2.61
N VAL A 15 2.64 -3.33 -2.15
CA VAL A 15 1.31 -3.97 -2.15
C VAL A 15 0.32 -3.18 -3.00
N ASP A 16 -0.72 -3.85 -3.46
CA ASP A 16 -1.86 -3.18 -4.07
C ASP A 16 -2.78 -2.56 -3.00
N ILE A 17 -3.87 -1.93 -3.44
CA ILE A 17 -4.79 -1.28 -2.50
C ILE A 17 -5.48 -2.27 -1.56
N GLU A 18 -5.73 -3.51 -1.98
CA GLU A 18 -6.34 -4.51 -1.10
C GLU A 18 -5.34 -4.96 -0.03
N GLY A 19 -4.10 -5.27 -0.43
CA GLY A 19 -3.02 -5.60 0.50
C GLY A 19 -2.75 -4.48 1.50
N LEU A 20 -2.71 -3.23 1.05
CA LEU A 20 -2.52 -2.08 1.93
C LEU A 20 -3.67 -1.93 2.94
N SER A 21 -4.92 -2.06 2.47
CA SER A 21 -6.10 -1.97 3.33
C SER A 21 -6.13 -3.07 4.40
N ALA A 22 -5.69 -4.28 4.06
CA ALA A 22 -5.56 -5.39 5.00
C ALA A 22 -4.45 -5.16 6.03
N MET A 23 -3.29 -4.65 5.62
CA MET A 23 -2.17 -4.34 6.52
C MET A 23 -2.49 -3.24 7.52
N LEU A 24 -3.27 -2.23 7.11
CA LEU A 24 -3.68 -1.10 7.93
C LEU A 24 -4.99 -1.34 8.68
N SER A 25 -5.62 -2.50 8.52
CA SER A 25 -6.96 -2.80 9.05
C SER A 25 -7.98 -1.69 8.80
N CYS A 26 -7.97 -1.08 7.61
CA CYS A 26 -8.81 0.07 7.27
C CYS A 26 -9.49 -0.06 5.90
N GLY A 27 -10.49 0.77 5.62
CA GLY A 27 -11.18 0.77 4.33
C GLY A 27 -10.27 1.24 3.18
N ARG A 28 -10.56 0.79 1.95
CA ARG A 28 -9.81 1.17 0.72
C ARG A 28 -9.64 2.69 0.55
N ALA A 29 -10.65 3.47 0.92
CA ALA A 29 -10.58 4.94 0.83
C ALA A 29 -9.54 5.51 1.80
N THR A 30 -9.52 5.03 3.04
CA THR A 30 -8.55 5.44 4.08
C THR A 30 -7.15 4.96 3.73
N ALA A 31 -6.99 3.70 3.32
CA ALA A 31 -5.71 3.15 2.89
C ALA A 31 -5.09 3.96 1.74
N ARG A 32 -5.92 4.38 0.76
CA ARG A 32 -5.47 5.26 -0.33
C ARG A 32 -4.98 6.60 0.22
N LYS A 33 -5.75 7.26 1.09
CA LYS A 33 -5.36 8.54 1.69
C LYS A 33 -4.05 8.44 2.45
N ILE A 34 -3.88 7.41 3.29
CA ILE A 34 -2.63 7.15 4.01
C ILE A 34 -1.48 6.93 3.02
N GLY A 35 -1.67 6.11 2.00
CA GLY A 35 -0.64 5.85 0.99
C GLY A 35 -0.26 7.09 0.17
N GLU A 36 -1.22 8.00 -0.08
CA GLU A 36 -0.98 9.28 -0.74
C GLU A 36 -0.25 10.27 0.18
N GLN A 37 -0.69 10.42 1.44
CA GLN A 37 -0.03 11.27 2.44
C GLN A 37 1.39 10.78 2.77
N ALA A 38 1.61 9.47 2.82
CA ALA A 38 2.91 8.86 3.05
C ALA A 38 3.85 8.97 1.83
N GLY A 39 3.40 9.50 0.68
CA GLY A 39 4.18 9.51 -0.55
C GLY A 39 4.57 8.10 -1.04
N ALA A 40 3.78 7.09 -0.66
CA ALA A 40 4.04 5.67 -0.88
C ALA A 40 3.48 5.15 -2.21
N LYS A 41 2.59 5.93 -2.85
CA LYS A 41 1.94 5.60 -4.11
C LYS A 41 2.95 5.51 -5.26
N ILE A 42 3.01 4.37 -5.91
CA ILE A 42 3.83 4.06 -7.09
C ILE A 42 2.88 3.75 -8.25
N VAL A 43 2.91 4.56 -9.31
CA VAL A 43 2.05 4.40 -10.49
C VAL A 43 2.89 3.86 -11.64
N ILE A 44 2.54 2.66 -12.13
CA ILE A 44 3.18 2.02 -13.28
C ILE A 44 2.10 1.73 -14.32
N GLY A 45 2.00 2.59 -15.33
CA GLY A 45 0.92 2.54 -16.32
C GLY A 45 -0.45 2.62 -15.64
N ARG A 46 -1.25 1.56 -15.77
CA ARG A 46 -2.59 1.47 -15.13
C ARG A 46 -2.57 0.89 -13.72
N ARG A 47 -1.42 0.39 -13.24
CA ARG A 47 -1.30 -0.27 -11.95
C ARG A 47 -0.82 0.71 -10.89
N VAL A 48 -1.47 0.69 -9.73
CA VAL A 48 -1.08 1.45 -8.56
C VAL A 48 -0.63 0.46 -7.49
N LEU A 49 0.58 0.67 -6.97
CA LEU A 49 1.14 -0.05 -5.85
C LEU A 49 1.52 0.94 -4.75
N TYR A 50 1.72 0.46 -3.54
CA TYR A 50 2.12 1.23 -2.39
C TYR A 50 3.35 0.61 -1.73
N SER A 51 4.38 1.42 -1.51
CA SER A 51 5.58 1.00 -0.76
C SER A 51 5.27 0.83 0.72
N ILE A 52 5.56 -0.34 1.28
CA ILE A 52 5.31 -0.63 2.69
C ILE A 52 6.23 0.19 3.59
N GLU A 53 7.51 0.33 3.21
CA GLU A 53 8.51 1.05 4.00
C GLU A 53 8.10 2.51 4.23
N LYS A 54 7.62 3.19 3.19
CA LYS A 54 7.15 4.57 3.28
C LYS A 54 5.92 4.71 4.18
N VAL A 55 4.96 3.77 4.08
CA VAL A 55 3.77 3.77 4.94
C VAL A 55 4.15 3.56 6.40
N LYS A 56 5.04 2.59 6.70
CA LYS A 56 5.54 2.37 8.06
C LYS A 56 6.22 3.62 8.62
N LYS A 57 7.08 4.27 7.83
CA LYS A 57 7.75 5.51 8.23
C LYS A 57 6.76 6.65 8.49
N TYR A 58 5.70 6.75 7.69
CA TYR A 58 4.66 7.75 7.87
C TYR A 58 3.85 7.52 9.15
N LEU A 59 3.53 6.26 9.47
CA LEU A 59 2.83 5.94 10.72
C LEU A 59 3.68 6.27 11.95
N LEU A 60 4.96 5.88 11.94
CA LEU A 60 5.89 6.25 13.02
C LEU A 60 5.99 7.76 13.20
N TYR A 61 6.03 8.52 12.10
CA TYR A 61 6.05 9.99 12.16
C TYR A 61 4.76 10.59 12.75
N LEU A 62 3.62 9.92 12.64
CA LEU A 62 2.36 10.39 13.25
C LEU A 62 2.24 10.03 14.74
N GLU A 63 3.05 9.09 15.23
CA GLU A 63 3.10 8.71 16.64
C GLU A 63 3.97 9.68 17.48
N GLU A 64 4.87 10.44 16.84
CA GLU A 64 5.63 11.56 17.43
C GLU A 64 4.85 12.88 17.35
#